data_AF-A0A1Z9JA43-F1
#
_entry.id   AF-A0A1Z9JA43-F1
#
_cell.length_a   1.000
_cell.length_b   1.000
_cell.length_c   1.000
_cell.angle_alpha   90.00
_cell.angle_beta   90.00
_cell.angle_gamma   90.00
#
_symmetry.space_group_name_H-M   'P 1'
#
loop_
_entity.id
_entity.type
_entity.pdbx_description
1 polymer ?
#
loop_
_entity_poly.entity_id
_entity_poly.type
_entity_poly.pdbx_seq_one_letter_code
_entity_poly.pdbx_strand_id
1 'polypeptide(L)'
;MDGIYDRKRAALENLIEGNKNDPDLVRVYETKIIKEMAGKKLQKDPVYMAQIMDEFRALIRELDNQLAAQQDGFVCGPRFTLADAMWAISLYRIQWLGHGYLWADYSRVRDYAHRMYQRPTFRKTIIEWPYPMPSSPHTADVDRAA
;
A
#
# COMPACT_ATOMS: atom_id res chain seq x y z
N MET A 1 -18.72 0.01 11.81
CA MET A 1 -17.68 -0.60 10.97
C MET A 1 -16.33 -0.23 11.56
N ASP A 2 -15.53 -1.20 11.97
CA ASP A 2 -14.19 -0.93 12.50
C ASP A 2 -13.27 -0.42 11.39
N GLY A 3 -12.78 0.81 11.55
CA GLY A 3 -11.93 1.47 10.57
C GLY A 3 -10.51 0.92 10.56
N ILE A 4 -9.68 1.38 9.62
CA ILE A 4 -8.29 0.89 9.50
C ILE A 4 -7.47 1.11 10.79
N TYR A 5 -7.71 2.20 11.51
CA TYR A 5 -7.05 2.49 12.79
C TYR A 5 -7.43 1.49 13.89
N ASP A 6 -8.68 1.03 13.90
CA ASP A 6 -9.16 0.04 14.87
C ASP A 6 -8.53 -1.34 14.60
N ARG A 7 -8.43 -1.73 13.32
CA ARG A 7 -7.72 -2.97 12.91
C ARG A 7 -6.24 -2.92 13.24
N LYS A 8 -5.57 -1.79 13.00
CA LYS A 8 -4.15 -1.62 13.35
C LYS A 8 -3.93 -1.71 14.85
N ARG A 9 -4.81 -1.11 15.65
CA ARG A 9 -4.75 -1.20 17.11
C ARG A 9 -4.86 -2.66 17.57
N ALA A 10 -5.87 -3.39 17.09
CA ALA A 10 -6.04 -4.81 17.43
C ALA A 10 -4.82 -5.67 17.05
N ALA A 11 -4.21 -5.43 15.89
CA ALA A 11 -2.98 -6.11 15.49
C ALA A 11 -1.81 -5.81 16.43
N LEU A 12 -1.67 -4.57 16.91
CA LEU A 12 -0.63 -4.18 17.87
C LEU A 12 -0.88 -4.74 19.27
N GLU A 13 -2.14 -4.80 19.71
CA GLU A 13 -2.51 -5.44 20.99
C GLU A 13 -2.16 -6.93 20.99
N ASN A 14 -2.40 -7.64 19.88
CA ASN A 14 -1.97 -9.04 19.72
C ASN A 14 -0.44 -9.19 19.78
N LEU A 15 0.31 -8.23 19.22
CA LEU A 15 1.77 -8.25 19.28
C LEU A 15 2.29 -7.97 20.70
N ILE A 16 1.62 -7.11 21.48
CA ILE A 16 1.96 -6.89 22.89
C ILE A 16 1.79 -8.19 23.69
N GLU A 17 0.64 -8.86 23.57
CA GLU A 17 0.42 -10.12 24.28
C GLU A 17 1.43 -11.20 23.88
N GLY A 18 1.70 -11.33 22.58
CA GLY A 18 2.67 -12.30 22.05
C GLY A 18 4.13 -12.04 22.46
N ASN A 19 4.46 -10.80 22.83
CA ASN A 19 5.82 -10.38 23.19
C ASN A 19 5.92 -9.83 24.63
N LYS A 20 4.99 -10.20 25.53
CA LYS A 20 4.89 -9.64 26.89
C LYS A 20 6.14 -9.78 27.77
N ASN A 21 7.04 -10.69 27.42
CA ASN A 21 8.29 -10.93 28.14
C ASN A 21 9.46 -10.05 27.63
N ASP A 22 9.24 -9.24 26.59
CA ASP A 22 10.21 -8.28 26.06
C ASP A 22 9.69 -6.85 26.30
N PRO A 23 10.13 -6.19 27.40
CA PRO A 23 9.66 -4.87 27.76
C PRO A 23 9.96 -3.79 26.72
N ASP A 24 11.05 -3.94 25.95
CA ASP A 24 11.42 -2.98 24.91
C ASP A 24 10.48 -3.07 23.72
N LEU A 25 10.13 -4.29 23.28
CA LEU A 25 9.14 -4.50 22.22
C LEU A 25 7.76 -4.01 22.65
N VAL A 26 7.32 -4.33 23.87
CA VAL A 26 6.03 -3.86 24.41
C VAL A 26 5.95 -2.33 24.38
N ARG A 27 6.97 -1.64 24.90
CA ARG A 27 7.03 -0.17 24.91
C ARG A 27 6.96 0.43 23.49
N VAL A 28 7.63 -0.19 22.52
CA VAL A 28 7.59 0.25 21.12
C VAL A 28 6.20 0.08 20.51
N TYR A 29 5.52 -1.04 20.79
CA TYR A 29 4.16 -1.28 20.30
C TYR A 29 3.14 -0.33 20.93
N GLU A 30 3.22 -0.06 22.23
CA GLU A 30 2.38 0.92 22.92
C GLU A 30 2.56 2.33 22.33
N THR A 31 3.81 2.75 22.11
CA THR A 31 4.12 4.02 21.44
C THR A 31 3.50 4.07 20.04
N LYS A 32 3.52 2.94 19.32
CA LYS A 32 2.90 2.83 17.99
C LYS A 32 1.38 2.93 18.06
N ILE A 33 0.72 2.34 19.06
CA ILE A 33 -0.72 2.50 19.28
C ILE A 33 -1.07 3.98 19.49
N ILE A 34 -0.31 4.69 20.35
CA ILE A 34 -0.52 6.13 20.59
C ILE A 34 -0.47 6.92 19.28
N LYS A 35 0.54 6.66 18.44
CA LYS A 35 0.69 7.32 17.14
C LYS A 35 -0.47 7.02 16.19
N GLU A 36 -0.89 5.77 16.07
CA GLU A 36 -2.01 5.38 15.21
C GLU A 36 -3.34 6.02 15.67
N MET A 37 -3.59 6.08 16.98
CA MET A 37 -4.79 6.71 17.53
C MET A 37 -4.78 8.23 17.41
N ALA A 38 -3.60 8.87 17.46
CA ALA A 38 -3.47 10.28 17.10
C ALA A 38 -3.80 10.50 15.61
N GLY A 39 -3.36 9.61 14.72
CA GLY A 39 -3.71 9.62 13.30
C GLY A 39 -5.22 9.53 13.05
N LYS A 40 -5.94 8.71 13.83
CA LYS A 40 -7.41 8.61 13.76
C LYS A 40 -8.10 9.97 13.98
N LYS A 41 -7.57 10.80 14.89
CA LYS A 41 -8.11 12.14 15.18
C LYS A 41 -7.83 13.15 14.07
N LEU A 42 -6.83 12.89 13.23
CA LEU A 42 -6.46 13.71 12.07
C LEU A 42 -7.23 13.30 10.80
N GLN A 43 -8.23 12.43 10.92
CA GLN A 43 -9.07 12.04 9.80
C GLN A 43 -9.67 13.29 9.16
N LYS A 44 -9.28 13.53 7.91
CA LYS A 44 -9.70 14.69 7.14
C LYS A 44 -11.15 14.56 6.70
N ASP A 45 -11.78 15.69 6.45
CA ASP A 45 -13.16 15.74 6.02
C ASP A 45 -13.36 15.09 4.63
N PRO A 46 -14.61 14.70 4.29
CA PRO A 46 -14.90 14.04 3.03
C PRO A 46 -14.57 14.86 1.78
N VAL A 47 -14.64 16.20 1.85
CA VAL A 47 -14.35 17.08 0.70
C VAL A 47 -12.86 17.04 0.39
N TYR A 48 -12.02 17.14 1.42
CA TYR A 48 -10.58 17.00 1.26
C TYR A 48 -10.19 15.61 0.72
N MET A 49 -10.84 14.55 1.21
CA MET A 49 -10.61 13.20 0.69
C MET A 49 -11.02 13.07 -0.78
N ALA A 50 -12.12 13.69 -1.21
CA ALA A 50 -12.53 13.69 -2.61
C ALA A 50 -11.49 14.39 -3.51
N GLN A 51 -10.95 15.53 -3.07
CA GLN A 51 -9.90 16.25 -3.80
C GLN A 51 -8.63 15.39 -4.00
N ILE A 52 -8.17 14.71 -2.95
CA ILE A 52 -7.03 13.78 -3.04
C ILE A 52 -7.32 12.66 -4.04
N MET A 53 -8.54 12.13 -4.05
CA MET A 53 -8.91 11.04 -4.97
C MET A 53 -8.91 11.53 -6.42
N ASP A 54 -9.35 12.76 -6.69
CA ASP A 54 -9.31 13.34 -8.03
C ASP A 54 -7.88 13.60 -8.51
N GLU A 55 -7.01 14.12 -7.62
CA GLU A 55 -5.58 14.26 -7.91
C GLU A 55 -4.93 12.91 -8.24
N PHE A 56 -5.24 11.87 -7.45
CA PHE A 56 -4.71 10.54 -7.69
C PHE A 56 -5.19 9.95 -9.02
N ARG A 57 -6.45 10.18 -9.41
CA ARG A 57 -6.96 9.77 -10.75
C ARG A 57 -6.20 10.45 -11.87
N ALA A 58 -5.87 11.74 -11.73
CA ALA A 58 -5.06 12.45 -12.72
C ALA A 58 -3.65 11.85 -12.83
N LEU A 59 -3.03 11.48 -11.71
CA LEU A 59 -1.74 10.80 -11.68
C LEU A 59 -1.78 9.41 -12.32
N ILE A 60 -2.84 8.62 -12.10
CA ILE A 60 -3.02 7.32 -12.76
C ILE A 60 -3.16 7.48 -14.27
N ARG A 61 -3.94 8.46 -14.73
CA ARG A 61 -4.06 8.76 -16.16
C ARG A 61 -2.71 9.15 -16.78
N GLU A 62 -1.92 9.95 -16.08
CA GLU A 62 -0.59 10.32 -16.54
C GLU A 62 0.37 9.13 -16.59
N LEU A 63 0.32 8.25 -15.58
CA LEU A 63 1.09 7.00 -15.60
C LEU A 63 0.71 6.11 -16.79
N ASP A 64 -0.59 5.97 -17.11
CA ASP A 64 -1.04 5.20 -18.28
C ASP A 64 -0.47 5.77 -19.58
N ASN A 65 -0.49 7.09 -19.75
CA ASN A 65 0.10 7.77 -20.90
C ASN A 65 1.61 7.55 -20.99
N GLN A 66 2.32 7.63 -19.86
CA GLN A 66 3.76 7.37 -19.80
C GLN A 66 4.09 5.94 -20.21
N LEU A 67 3.37 4.95 -19.67
CA LEU A 67 3.56 3.54 -20.02
C LEU A 67 3.26 3.28 -21.50
N ALA A 68 2.21 3.89 -22.06
CA ALA A 68 1.89 3.81 -23.47
C ALA A 68 3.02 4.37 -24.36
N ALA A 69 3.61 5.51 -23.98
CA ALA A 69 4.74 6.11 -24.70
C ALA A 69 6.00 5.24 -24.68
N GLN A 70 6.17 4.40 -23.64
CA GLN A 70 7.31 3.50 -23.49
C GLN A 70 7.05 2.09 -24.02
N GLN A 71 5.99 1.87 -24.81
CA GLN A 71 5.61 0.55 -25.35
C GLN A 71 5.48 -0.51 -24.24
N ASP A 72 4.83 -0.15 -23.13
CA ASP A 72 4.59 -1.00 -21.96
C ASP A 72 5.87 -1.48 -21.24
N GLY A 73 6.96 -0.72 -21.40
CA GLY A 73 8.21 -0.87 -20.66
C GLY A 73 8.13 -0.42 -19.20
N PHE A 74 9.12 0.32 -18.73
CA PHE A 74 9.15 0.97 -17.42
C PHE A 74 8.77 2.44 -17.56
N VAL A 75 8.48 3.11 -16.44
CA VAL A 75 7.98 4.51 -16.44
C VAL A 75 8.90 5.45 -17.21
N CYS A 76 10.21 5.25 -17.12
CA CYS A 76 11.22 6.09 -17.78
C CYS A 76 11.90 5.41 -19.00
N GLY A 77 11.28 4.38 -19.59
CA GLY A 77 11.77 3.71 -20.79
C GLY A 77 12.06 2.22 -20.61
N PRO A 78 13.03 1.62 -21.31
CA PRO A 78 13.20 0.17 -21.34
C PRO A 78 13.87 -0.40 -20.08
N ARG A 79 14.40 0.45 -19.19
CA ARG A 79 15.14 0.02 -17.99
C ARG A 79 14.38 0.41 -16.73
N PHE A 80 14.39 -0.49 -15.75
CA PHE A 80 13.88 -0.22 -14.42
C PHE A 80 14.66 0.91 -13.76
N THR A 81 13.94 1.83 -13.14
CA THR A 81 14.49 3.01 -12.45
C THR A 81 13.88 3.18 -11.06
N LEU A 82 14.31 4.22 -10.35
CA LEU A 82 13.70 4.60 -9.09
C LEU A 82 12.21 4.98 -9.24
N ALA A 83 11.80 5.52 -10.40
CA ALA A 83 10.40 5.84 -10.65
C ALA A 83 9.52 4.58 -10.53
N ASP A 84 10.00 3.46 -11.06
CA ASP A 84 9.27 2.20 -11.02
C ASP A 84 9.15 1.63 -9.61
N ALA A 85 10.23 1.74 -8.82
CA ALA A 85 10.21 1.34 -7.41
C ALA A 85 9.18 2.14 -6.62
N MET A 86 9.14 3.47 -6.81
CA MET A 86 8.20 4.35 -6.13
C MET A 86 6.75 4.05 -6.54
N TRP A 87 6.51 3.86 -7.85
CA TRP A 87 5.18 3.51 -8.34
C TRP A 87 4.70 2.15 -7.84
N ALA A 88 5.56 1.13 -7.86
CA ALA A 88 5.22 -0.21 -7.38
C ALA A 88 4.75 -0.18 -5.92
N ILE A 89 5.50 0.50 -5.04
CA ILE A 89 5.17 0.61 -3.61
C ILE A 89 3.84 1.35 -3.43
N SER A 90 3.66 2.44 -4.17
CA SER A 90 2.47 3.29 -4.07
C SER A 90 1.22 2.55 -4.54
N LEU A 91 1.26 1.93 -5.72
CA LEU A 91 0.14 1.15 -6.26
C LEU A 91 -0.24 0.00 -5.34
N TYR A 92 0.75 -0.77 -4.84
CA TYR A 92 0.48 -1.86 -3.91
C TYR A 92 -0.20 -1.35 -2.64
N ARG A 93 0.31 -0.25 -2.08
CA ARG A 93 -0.23 0.32 -0.84
C ARG A 93 -1.66 0.83 -1.01
N ILE A 94 -1.96 1.47 -2.14
CA ILE A 94 -3.29 1.98 -2.45
C ILE A 94 -4.26 0.81 -2.72
N GLN A 95 -3.81 -0.27 -3.38
CA GLN A 95 -4.58 -1.49 -3.55
C GLN A 95 -4.87 -2.17 -2.21
N TRP A 96 -3.85 -2.29 -1.34
CA TRP A 96 -3.99 -2.81 0.02
C TRP A 96 -5.02 -2.02 0.84
N LEU A 97 -5.16 -0.72 0.60
CA LEU A 97 -6.18 0.13 1.22
C LEU A 97 -7.59 -0.03 0.62
N GLY A 98 -7.75 -0.84 -0.43
CA GLY A 98 -9.04 -1.08 -1.10
C GLY A 98 -9.34 -0.12 -2.26
N HIS A 99 -8.35 0.65 -2.70
CA HIS A 99 -8.52 1.67 -3.75
C HIS A 99 -7.99 1.25 -5.12
N GLY A 100 -7.81 -0.06 -5.36
CA GLY A 100 -7.40 -0.60 -6.66
C GLY A 100 -8.35 -0.25 -7.81
N TYR A 101 -9.62 0.07 -7.51
CA TYR A 101 -10.60 0.53 -8.50
C TYR A 101 -10.17 1.81 -9.22
N LEU A 102 -9.25 2.60 -8.66
CA LEU A 102 -8.78 3.85 -9.26
C LEU A 102 -8.05 3.66 -10.60
N TRP A 103 -7.55 2.45 -10.88
CA TRP A 103 -6.93 2.10 -12.15
C TRP A 103 -7.54 0.85 -12.82
N ALA A 104 -8.75 0.44 -12.42
CA ALA A 104 -9.40 -0.76 -12.98
C ALA A 104 -9.60 -0.67 -14.51
N ASP A 105 -9.92 0.54 -14.99
CA ASP A 105 -10.15 0.84 -16.41
C ASP A 105 -8.87 1.10 -17.21
N TYR A 106 -7.70 1.11 -16.54
CA TYR A 106 -6.39 1.36 -17.15
C TYR A 106 -5.58 0.07 -17.20
N SER A 107 -5.79 -0.73 -18.26
CA SER A 107 -5.17 -2.06 -18.39
C SER A 107 -3.65 -2.02 -18.29
N ARG A 108 -2.97 -1.04 -18.90
CA ARG A 108 -1.50 -0.95 -18.83
C ARG A 108 -1.02 -0.70 -17.41
N VAL A 109 -1.70 0.18 -16.66
CA VAL A 109 -1.36 0.45 -15.26
C VAL A 109 -1.54 -0.81 -14.42
N ARG A 110 -2.66 -1.52 -14.61
CA ARG A 110 -2.92 -2.79 -13.92
C ARG A 110 -1.84 -3.82 -14.24
N ASP A 111 -1.56 -4.05 -15.51
CA ASP A 111 -0.60 -5.08 -15.96
C ASP A 111 0.84 -4.72 -15.52
N TYR A 112 1.20 -3.43 -15.59
CA TYR A 112 2.42 -2.89 -15.01
C TYR A 112 2.51 -3.14 -13.50
N ALA A 113 1.45 -2.83 -12.74
CA ALA A 113 1.40 -3.01 -11.30
C ALA A 113 1.61 -4.49 -10.92
N HIS A 114 0.87 -5.41 -11.54
CA HIS A 114 1.04 -6.85 -11.30
C HIS A 114 2.44 -7.32 -11.64
N ARG A 115 3.02 -6.88 -12.78
CA ARG A 115 4.40 -7.19 -13.12
C ARG A 115 5.39 -6.69 -12.08
N MET A 116 5.15 -5.52 -11.47
CA MET A 116 6.00 -4.98 -10.41
C MET A 116 5.87 -5.79 -9.12
N TYR A 117 4.65 -6.19 -8.76
CA TYR A 117 4.41 -6.98 -7.56
C TYR A 117 5.07 -8.35 -7.61
N GLN A 118 5.22 -8.94 -8.80
CA GLN A 118 5.89 -10.24 -8.97
C GLN A 118 7.43 -10.18 -8.93
N ARG A 119 8.03 -8.98 -8.84
CA ARG A 119 9.50 -8.88 -8.76
C ARG A 119 9.97 -9.48 -7.43
N PRO A 120 10.94 -10.42 -7.41
CA PRO A 120 11.37 -11.10 -6.19
C PRO A 120 11.77 -10.13 -5.07
N THR A 121 12.50 -9.07 -5.41
CA THR A 121 12.90 -8.05 -4.44
C THR A 121 11.70 -7.34 -3.85
N PHE A 122 10.68 -7.01 -4.66
CA PHE A 122 9.49 -6.31 -4.21
C PHE A 122 8.65 -7.20 -3.28
N ARG A 123 8.42 -8.45 -3.68
CA ARG A 123 7.72 -9.44 -2.83
C ARG A 123 8.37 -9.55 -1.47
N LYS A 124 9.67 -9.83 -1.43
CA LYS A 124 10.43 -10.03 -0.19
C LYS A 124 10.41 -8.80 0.74
N THR A 125 10.48 -7.60 0.19
CA THR A 125 10.63 -6.37 1.00
C THR A 125 9.32 -5.67 1.35
N ILE A 126 8.27 -5.83 0.53
CA ILE A 126 7.01 -5.09 0.69
C ILE A 126 5.86 -6.01 1.09
N ILE A 127 5.76 -7.20 0.50
CA ILE A 127 4.61 -8.10 0.66
C ILE A 127 4.86 -9.11 1.80
N GLU A 128 6.00 -9.78 1.74
CA GLU A 128 6.37 -10.89 2.63
C GLU A 128 7.18 -10.42 3.85
N TRP A 129 7.65 -9.17 3.84
CA TRP A 129 8.38 -8.62 4.97
C TRP A 129 7.50 -8.65 6.22
N PRO A 130 7.98 -9.20 7.37
CA PRO A 130 7.19 -9.34 8.59
C PRO A 130 6.96 -7.98 9.25
N TYR A 131 6.08 -7.18 8.65
CA TYR A 131 5.64 -5.91 9.18
C TYR A 131 4.34 -6.12 9.99
N PRO A 132 4.11 -5.36 11.08
CA PRO A 132 2.89 -5.47 11.89
C PRO A 132 1.61 -4.96 11.18
N MET A 133 1.60 -4.85 9.86
CA MET A 133 0.39 -4.53 9.09
C MET A 133 -0.37 -5.84 8.89
N PRO A 134 -1.68 -5.89 9.17
CA PRO A 134 -2.48 -7.06 8.86
C PRO A 134 -2.50 -7.33 7.35
N SER A 135 -2.78 -8.57 6.94
CA SER A 135 -3.12 -8.87 5.55
C SER A 135 -4.36 -8.06 5.12
N SER A 136 -4.40 -7.60 3.87
CA SER A 136 -5.59 -6.95 3.31
C SER A 136 -6.38 -7.91 2.43
N PRO A 137 -7.73 -7.96 2.53
CA PRO A 137 -8.54 -8.74 1.59
C PRO A 137 -8.45 -8.20 0.15
N HIS A 138 -7.98 -6.96 -0.03
CA HIS A 138 -7.91 -6.29 -1.33
C HIS A 138 -6.63 -6.63 -2.13
N THR A 139 -5.69 -7.36 -1.53
CA THR A 139 -4.45 -7.85 -2.18
C THR A 139 -4.41 -9.37 -2.27
N ALA A 140 -5.52 -10.06 -1.95
CA ALA A 140 -5.57 -11.53 -1.97
C ALA A 140 -5.26 -12.13 -3.36
N ASP A 141 -5.53 -11.39 -4.44
CA ASP A 141 -5.17 -11.74 -5.82
C ASP A 141 -3.65 -11.69 -6.08
N VAL A 142 -2.94 -10.82 -5.37
CA VAL A 142 -1.48 -10.64 -5.47
C VAL A 142 -0.74 -11.59 -4.52
N ASP A 143 -1.29 -11.77 -3.32
CA ASP A 143 -0.67 -12.52 -2.23
C ASP A 143 -0.66 -14.04 -2.50
N ARG A 144 -1.65 -14.56 -3.23
CA ARG A 144 -1.78 -15.99 -3.59
C ARG A 144 -0.99 -16.42 -4.84
N ALA A 145 -0.44 -15.48 -5.60
CA ALA A 145 0.18 -15.75 -6.90
C ALA A 145 1.63 -16.24 -6.82
N ALA A 146 1.99 -16.97 -5.76
CA ALA A 146 3.32 -17.58 -5.57
C ALA A 146 3.26 -19.10 -5.70
#